data_AF-A0A967C9E0-F1
#
_entry.id   AF-A0A967C9E0-F1
#
_cell.length_a   1.000
_cell.length_b   1.000
_cell.length_c   1.000
_cell.angle_alpha   90.00
_cell.angle_beta   90.00
_cell.angle_gamma   90.00
#
_symmetry.space_group_name_H-M   'P 1'
#
loop_
_entity.id
_entity.type
_entity.pdbx_description
1 polymer ?
#
loop_
_entity_poly.entity_id
_entity_poly.type
_entity_poly.pdbx_seq_one_letter_code
_entity_poly.pdbx_strand_id
1 'polypeptide(L)'
;MFTQVRSASRRVSPAEVNGRAVMKAVYVVLEPQYQNALTQAATSLNDQNGPLAIDLSGYLIEELRDPENYAAFCADVAAADVFIASLIFIEDLAQKVVEAVAPHRERLKAAVVFPSMPEVMRLNKLGSFSMAQLGQSKSAIASFMKKRKEAGGAGFQDAMLKLLNTLPTVLKYLPVEKAQDARSFMLSFQYWLGGTPDNLRNFLLMLADKYVFPRGESGRPELQV
;
A
#
# COMPACT_ATOMS: atom_id res chain seq x y z
N MET A 1 -2.58 -3.09 29.75
CA MET A 1 -1.14 -3.40 29.74
C MET A 1 -0.64 -3.13 28.32
N PHE A 2 -0.14 -1.91 28.06
CA PHE A 2 0.41 -1.55 26.75
C PHE A 2 1.78 -2.20 26.62
N THR A 3 1.86 -3.32 25.91
CA THR A 3 3.14 -3.83 25.45
C THR A 3 3.66 -2.83 24.43
N GLN A 4 4.68 -2.05 24.81
CA GLN A 4 5.51 -1.32 23.86
C GLN A 4 6.24 -2.35 22.99
N VAL A 5 5.55 -2.86 21.99
CA VAL A 5 6.17 -3.62 20.92
C VAL A 5 7.04 -2.60 20.17
N ARG A 6 8.36 -2.74 20.29
CA ARG A 6 9.34 -1.87 19.63
C ARG A 6 9.23 -2.09 18.11
N SER A 7 9.32 -1.03 17.32
CA SER A 7 9.35 -1.06 15.84
C SER A 7 10.35 -2.06 15.27
N ALA A 8 11.48 -2.30 15.96
CA ALA A 8 12.50 -3.28 15.60
C ALA A 8 11.98 -4.73 15.43
N SER A 9 10.87 -5.13 16.06
CA SER A 9 10.33 -6.49 15.92
C SER A 9 9.44 -6.70 14.68
N ARG A 10 9.31 -5.69 13.82
CA ARG A 10 8.33 -5.67 12.70
C ARG A 10 8.97 -5.52 11.32
N ARG A 11 10.30 -5.59 11.27
CA ARG A 11 11.04 -5.71 10.02
C ARG A 11 11.14 -7.17 9.64
N VAL A 12 10.80 -7.50 8.40
CA VAL A 12 11.04 -8.81 7.79
C VAL A 12 12.06 -8.59 6.69
N SER A 13 13.28 -9.07 6.89
CA SER A 13 14.32 -9.03 5.87
C SER A 13 14.68 -10.46 5.48
N PRO A 14 14.99 -10.71 4.19
CA PRO A 14 15.37 -12.05 3.75
C PRO A 14 16.71 -12.45 4.39
N ALA A 15 16.79 -13.67 4.92
CA ALA A 15 18.02 -14.16 5.57
C ALA A 15 19.20 -14.24 4.59
N GLU A 16 18.96 -14.67 3.34
CA GLU A 16 19.96 -14.73 2.29
C GLU A 16 19.35 -14.28 0.95
N VAL A 17 19.95 -13.31 0.26
CA VAL A 17 19.40 -12.85 -1.02
C VAL A 17 19.65 -13.84 -2.15
N ASN A 18 20.78 -14.56 -2.16
CA ASN A 18 21.09 -15.65 -3.11
C ASN A 18 20.80 -15.34 -4.59
N GLY A 19 21.05 -14.10 -5.03
CA GLY A 19 20.79 -13.64 -6.40
C GLY A 19 19.31 -13.37 -6.73
N ARG A 20 18.41 -13.45 -5.74
CA ARG A 20 16.99 -13.12 -5.88
C ARG A 20 16.79 -11.63 -6.08
N ALA A 21 15.73 -11.26 -6.80
CA ALA A 21 15.27 -9.90 -6.83
C ALA A 21 14.66 -9.52 -5.48
N VAL A 22 15.00 -8.36 -4.94
CA VAL A 22 14.49 -7.89 -3.63
C VAL A 22 13.55 -6.73 -3.85
N MET A 23 12.28 -6.89 -3.43
CA MET A 23 11.32 -5.79 -3.34
C MET A 23 11.34 -5.20 -1.93
N LYS A 24 11.66 -3.90 -1.82
CA LYS A 24 11.58 -3.16 -0.55
C LYS A 24 10.21 -2.53 -0.39
N ALA A 25 9.48 -2.94 0.63
CA ALA A 25 8.12 -2.45 0.90
C ALA A 25 8.04 -1.81 2.29
N VAL A 26 7.37 -0.65 2.35
CA VAL A 26 7.07 0.04 3.61
C VAL A 26 5.56 0.14 3.78
N TYR A 27 5.04 -0.22 4.95
CA TYR A 27 3.63 -0.04 5.27
C TYR A 27 3.38 0.79 6.52
N VAL A 28 2.28 1.57 6.50
CA VAL A 28 1.71 2.25 7.66
C VAL A 28 0.23 1.90 7.78
N VAL A 29 -0.17 1.27 8.87
CA VAL A 29 -1.56 0.83 9.07
C VAL A 29 -2.07 1.19 10.47
N LEU A 30 -3.39 1.24 10.64
CA LEU A 30 -4.01 1.37 11.95
C LEU A 30 -4.15 0.01 12.67
N GLU A 31 -4.41 -1.06 11.91
CA GLU A 31 -4.86 -2.34 12.44
C GLU A 31 -3.71 -3.36 12.60
N PRO A 32 -3.44 -3.87 13.81
CA PRO A 32 -2.40 -4.88 14.03
C PRO A 32 -2.61 -6.19 13.27
N GLN A 33 -3.85 -6.52 12.91
CA GLN A 33 -4.19 -7.75 12.18
C GLN A 33 -3.56 -7.76 10.78
N TYR A 34 -3.64 -6.64 10.05
CA TYR A 34 -3.00 -6.48 8.74
C TYR A 34 -1.47 -6.51 8.86
N GLN A 35 -0.92 -5.95 9.93
CA GLN A 35 0.51 -6.03 10.22
C GLN A 35 0.97 -7.50 10.38
N ASN A 36 0.24 -8.32 11.14
CA ASN A 36 0.55 -9.73 11.31
C ASN A 36 0.43 -10.51 9.98
N ALA A 37 -0.63 -10.25 9.21
CA ALA A 37 -0.84 -10.92 7.94
C ALA A 37 0.21 -10.54 6.88
N LEU A 38 0.63 -9.27 6.82
CA LEU A 38 1.74 -8.83 5.95
C LEU A 38 3.07 -9.45 6.34
N THR A 39 3.34 -9.54 7.65
CA THR A 39 4.55 -10.19 8.18
C THR A 39 4.59 -11.66 7.75
N GLN A 40 3.50 -12.40 7.96
CA GLN A 40 3.39 -13.80 7.53
C GLN A 40 3.52 -13.97 6.01
N ALA A 41 2.91 -13.07 5.24
CA ALA A 41 3.02 -13.08 3.78
C ALA A 41 4.47 -12.87 3.30
N ALA A 42 5.18 -11.87 3.86
CA ALA A 42 6.56 -11.59 3.51
C ALA A 42 7.51 -12.72 3.94
N THR A 43 7.34 -13.25 5.15
CA THR A 43 8.11 -14.41 5.64
C THR A 43 7.89 -15.61 4.73
N SER A 44 6.64 -15.93 4.39
CA SER A 44 6.32 -17.05 3.49
C SER A 44 6.99 -16.90 2.11
N LEU A 45 7.02 -15.70 1.53
CA LEU A 45 7.71 -15.45 0.27
C LEU A 45 9.23 -15.62 0.39
N ASN A 46 9.81 -15.17 1.51
CA ASN A 46 11.23 -15.32 1.77
C ASN A 46 11.65 -16.78 1.96
N ASP A 47 10.82 -17.57 2.65
CA ASP A 47 11.05 -18.99 2.96
C ASP A 47 10.88 -19.91 1.75
N GLN A 48 10.05 -19.53 0.77
CA GLN A 48 9.83 -20.30 -0.45
C GLN A 48 11.09 -20.41 -1.34
N ASN A 49 12.15 -19.61 -1.07
CA ASN A 49 13.37 -19.55 -1.88
C ASN A 49 13.10 -19.39 -3.39
N GLY A 50 11.98 -18.72 -3.72
CA GLY A 50 11.65 -18.35 -5.09
C GLY A 50 12.52 -17.19 -5.59
N PRO A 51 12.30 -16.70 -6.82
CA PRO A 51 13.17 -15.68 -7.42
C PRO A 51 12.91 -14.25 -6.88
N LEU A 52 11.94 -14.09 -5.98
CA LEU A 52 11.61 -12.86 -5.26
C LEU A 52 11.89 -13.02 -3.77
N ALA A 53 12.46 -11.98 -3.18
CA ALA A 53 12.53 -11.77 -1.75
C ALA A 53 11.88 -10.43 -1.39
N ILE A 54 11.31 -10.34 -0.18
CA ILE A 54 10.64 -9.18 0.35
C ILE A 54 11.42 -8.65 1.55
N ASP A 55 11.80 -7.38 1.48
CA ASP A 55 12.31 -6.62 2.62
C ASP A 55 11.20 -5.65 3.07
N LEU A 56 10.52 -6.00 4.16
CA LEU A 56 9.30 -5.34 4.64
C LEU A 56 9.60 -4.56 5.92
N SER A 57 9.32 -3.26 5.92
CA SER A 57 9.36 -2.42 7.12
C SER A 57 7.96 -1.87 7.44
N GLY A 58 7.56 -1.94 8.70
CA GLY A 58 6.18 -1.76 9.10
C GLY A 58 5.98 -0.91 10.34
N TYR A 59 4.99 -0.02 10.29
CA TYR A 59 4.67 0.90 11.39
C TYR A 59 3.16 0.91 11.64
N LEU A 60 2.75 0.93 12.90
CA LEU A 60 1.40 1.37 13.23
C LEU A 60 1.36 2.89 13.19
N ILE A 61 0.25 3.48 12.74
CA ILE A 61 0.14 4.92 12.54
C ILE A 61 0.49 5.73 13.82
N GLU A 62 0.02 5.27 14.99
CA GLU A 62 0.28 5.89 16.30
C GLU A 62 1.78 5.90 16.67
N GLU A 63 2.58 4.98 16.12
CA GLU A 63 4.00 4.87 16.43
C GLU A 63 4.82 5.99 15.79
N LEU A 64 4.29 6.62 14.73
CA LEU A 64 4.91 7.78 14.10
C LEU A 64 4.81 9.05 14.95
N ARG A 65 4.16 9.00 16.13
CA ARG A 65 4.29 10.04 17.16
C ARG A 65 5.70 10.11 17.72
N ASP A 66 6.33 8.96 17.87
CA ASP A 66 7.69 8.85 18.38
C ASP A 66 8.71 9.36 17.34
N PRO A 67 9.62 10.28 17.71
CA PRO A 67 10.59 10.85 16.77
C PRO A 67 11.56 9.81 16.16
N GLU A 68 11.96 8.78 16.91
CA GLU A 68 12.89 7.77 16.43
C GLU A 68 12.22 6.87 15.39
N ASN A 69 10.98 6.43 15.67
CA ASN A 69 10.18 5.68 14.71
C ASN A 69 9.88 6.49 13.45
N TYR A 70 9.60 7.79 13.59
CA TYR A 70 9.36 8.65 12.44
C TYR A 70 10.62 8.84 11.59
N ALA A 71 11.79 9.00 12.22
CA ALA A 71 13.07 9.09 11.50
C ALA A 71 13.38 7.78 10.75
N ALA A 72 13.18 6.63 11.40
CA ALA A 72 13.34 5.32 10.76
C ALA A 72 12.36 5.13 9.59
N PHE A 73 11.10 5.52 9.76
CA PHE A 73 10.09 5.50 8.71
C PHE A 73 10.51 6.35 7.50
N CYS A 74 11.01 7.56 7.72
CA CYS A 74 11.50 8.42 6.63
C CYS A 74 12.66 7.75 5.87
N ALA A 75 13.61 7.14 6.58
CA ALA A 75 14.73 6.44 5.96
C ALA A 75 14.27 5.21 5.14
N ASP A 76 13.32 4.44 5.67
CA ASP A 76 12.78 3.28 4.95
C ASP A 76 12.00 3.72 3.69
N VAL A 77 11.17 4.75 3.79
CA VAL A 77 10.43 5.31 2.63
C VAL A 77 11.39 5.84 1.57
N ALA A 78 12.52 6.44 1.96
CA ALA A 78 13.54 6.90 1.04
C ALA A 78 14.19 5.74 0.24
N ALA A 79 14.23 4.53 0.80
CA ALA A 79 14.80 3.34 0.18
C ALA A 79 13.76 2.39 -0.46
N ALA A 80 12.47 2.58 -0.20
CA ALA A 80 11.40 1.66 -0.61
C ALA A 80 11.16 1.65 -2.13
N ASP A 81 10.77 0.51 -2.68
CA ASP A 81 10.15 0.38 -4.00
C ASP A 81 8.64 0.62 -3.92
N VAL A 82 8.02 0.15 -2.84
CA VAL A 82 6.57 0.13 -2.63
C VAL A 82 6.20 0.77 -1.30
N PHE A 83 5.21 1.67 -1.33
CA PHE A 83 4.59 2.23 -0.13
C PHE A 83 3.13 1.77 -0.02
N ILE A 84 2.72 1.34 1.18
CA ILE A 84 1.36 0.88 1.49
C ILE A 84 0.83 1.68 2.68
N ALA A 85 -0.39 2.20 2.58
CA ALA A 85 -1.05 2.86 3.71
C ALA A 85 -2.52 2.48 3.80
N SER A 86 -3.05 2.37 5.02
CA SER A 86 -4.47 2.05 5.23
C SER A 86 -5.00 2.63 6.55
N LEU A 87 -6.23 3.15 6.52
CA LEU A 87 -6.98 3.64 7.67
C LEU A 87 -6.30 4.77 8.46
N ILE A 88 -5.63 5.68 7.76
CA ILE A 88 -4.99 6.85 8.38
C ILE A 88 -6.02 7.99 8.44
N PHE A 89 -6.62 8.20 9.62
CA PHE A 89 -7.68 9.19 9.87
C PHE A 89 -7.35 10.24 10.93
N ILE A 90 -6.07 10.35 11.28
CA ILE A 90 -5.58 11.25 12.33
C ILE A 90 -4.78 12.36 11.64
N GLU A 91 -5.24 13.59 11.74
CA GLU A 91 -4.79 14.73 10.92
C GLU A 91 -3.29 15.04 11.06
N ASP A 92 -2.77 15.06 12.29
CA ASP A 92 -1.35 15.30 12.56
C ASP A 92 -0.46 14.18 12.00
N LEU A 93 -0.88 12.92 12.13
CA LEU A 93 -0.14 11.76 11.63
C LEU A 93 -0.28 11.58 10.11
N ALA A 94 -1.44 11.94 9.54
CA ALA A 94 -1.65 11.99 8.10
C ALA A 94 -0.67 12.96 7.43
N GLN A 95 -0.51 14.15 8.02
CA GLN A 95 0.43 15.15 7.53
C GLN A 95 1.89 14.65 7.59
N LYS A 96 2.29 14.01 8.70
CA LYS A 96 3.61 13.37 8.81
C LYS A 96 3.88 12.34 7.72
N VAL A 97 2.88 11.52 7.37
CA VAL A 97 2.99 10.53 6.28
C VAL A 97 3.12 11.21 4.92
N VAL A 98 2.35 12.26 4.67
CA VAL A 98 2.46 13.05 3.43
C VAL A 98 3.85 13.68 3.30
N GLU A 99 4.37 14.28 4.36
CA GLU A 99 5.70 14.89 4.38
C GLU A 99 6.82 13.89 4.10
N ALA A 100 6.72 12.68 4.64
CA ALA A 100 7.71 11.62 4.40
C ALA A 100 7.62 11.04 2.98
N VAL A 101 6.40 10.86 2.43
CA VAL A 101 6.20 10.08 1.20
C VAL A 101 6.15 10.95 -0.05
N ALA A 102 5.58 12.15 0.00
CA ALA A 102 5.41 13.01 -1.16
C ALA A 102 6.73 13.30 -1.92
N PRO A 103 7.89 13.55 -1.25
CA PRO A 103 9.17 13.75 -1.93
C PRO A 103 9.64 12.52 -2.72
N HIS A 104 9.21 11.33 -2.33
CA HIS A 104 9.63 10.06 -2.96
C HIS A 104 8.57 9.47 -3.89
N ARG A 105 7.38 10.09 -4.01
CA ARG A 105 6.25 9.57 -4.80
C ARG A 105 6.62 9.22 -6.25
N GLU A 106 7.43 10.05 -6.90
CA GLU A 106 7.83 9.80 -8.28
C GLU A 106 8.86 8.67 -8.42
N ARG A 107 9.72 8.49 -7.40
CA ARG A 107 10.71 7.40 -7.33
C ARG A 107 10.07 6.05 -6.98
N LEU A 108 9.08 6.05 -6.08
CA LEU A 108 8.32 4.85 -5.71
C LEU A 108 7.73 4.22 -6.96
N LYS A 109 7.96 2.92 -7.11
CA LYS A 109 7.43 2.12 -8.22
C LYS A 109 5.91 1.91 -8.07
N ALA A 110 5.45 1.78 -6.82
CA ALA A 110 4.03 1.82 -6.47
C ALA A 110 3.80 2.48 -5.11
N ALA A 111 2.71 3.24 -4.99
CA ALA A 111 2.18 3.73 -3.74
C ALA A 111 0.69 3.39 -3.67
N VAL A 112 0.33 2.47 -2.79
CA VAL A 112 -1.05 1.96 -2.63
C VAL A 112 -1.59 2.46 -1.30
N VAL A 113 -2.43 3.47 -1.37
CA VAL A 113 -3.13 4.04 -0.23
C VAL A 113 -4.57 3.56 -0.25
N PHE A 114 -4.80 2.56 0.58
CA PHE A 114 -6.12 2.14 1.02
C PHE A 114 -6.71 3.20 1.93
N PRO A 115 -8.02 3.14 2.15
CA PRO A 115 -8.75 4.33 2.47
C PRO A 115 -8.29 5.04 3.74
N SER A 116 -8.02 6.33 3.57
CA SER A 116 -7.39 7.21 4.54
C SER A 116 -7.86 8.65 4.28
N MET A 117 -7.33 9.64 5.00
CA MET A 117 -7.62 11.06 4.75
C MET A 117 -7.28 11.48 3.31
N PRO A 118 -8.00 12.44 2.70
CA PRO A 118 -7.82 12.85 1.31
C PRO A 118 -6.37 13.16 0.90
N GLU A 119 -5.61 13.80 1.77
CA GLU A 119 -4.21 14.16 1.58
C GLU A 119 -3.32 12.93 1.46
N VAL A 120 -3.55 11.89 2.27
CA VAL A 120 -2.85 10.60 2.16
C VAL A 120 -3.31 9.88 0.89
N MET A 121 -4.62 9.89 0.60
CA MET A 121 -5.18 9.26 -0.60
C MET A 121 -4.57 9.81 -1.90
N ARG A 122 -4.12 11.07 -1.93
CA ARG A 122 -3.41 11.68 -3.08
C ARG A 122 -2.02 11.09 -3.33
N LEU A 123 -1.43 10.43 -2.34
CA LEU A 123 -0.16 9.72 -2.52
C LEU A 123 -0.29 8.50 -3.44
N ASN A 124 -1.51 7.97 -3.64
CA ASN A 124 -1.77 6.85 -4.55
C ASN A 124 -1.11 7.06 -5.92
N LYS A 125 -0.35 6.06 -6.33
CA LYS A 125 0.32 5.96 -7.63
C LYS A 125 0.45 4.48 -7.96
N LEU A 126 -0.28 4.04 -8.97
CA LEU A 126 -0.18 2.67 -9.48
C LEU A 126 -0.08 2.74 -11.00
N GLY A 127 1.14 2.67 -11.53
CA GLY A 127 1.40 2.94 -12.95
C GLY A 127 0.91 4.34 -13.36
N SER A 128 0.12 4.39 -14.42
CA SER A 128 -0.51 5.61 -14.92
C SER A 128 -1.76 6.04 -14.13
N PHE A 129 -2.27 5.20 -13.24
CA PHE A 129 -3.46 5.48 -12.44
C PHE A 129 -3.15 6.34 -11.22
N SER A 130 -3.97 7.37 -11.02
CA SER A 130 -3.98 8.17 -9.79
C SER A 130 -5.40 8.61 -9.43
N MET A 131 -5.65 8.86 -8.14
CA MET A 131 -6.96 9.32 -7.66
C MET A 131 -7.39 10.67 -8.28
N ALA A 132 -6.44 11.46 -8.79
CA ALA A 132 -6.75 12.69 -9.53
C ALA A 132 -7.56 12.42 -10.81
N GLN A 133 -7.38 11.26 -11.45
CA GLN A 133 -8.11 10.87 -12.67
C GLN A 133 -9.57 10.50 -12.40
N LEU A 134 -9.89 10.05 -11.18
CA LEU A 134 -11.28 9.87 -10.73
C LEU A 134 -11.97 11.22 -10.40
N GLY A 135 -11.19 12.31 -10.34
CA GLY A 135 -11.57 13.65 -9.89
C GLY A 135 -12.29 14.54 -10.91
N GLN A 136 -12.64 14.05 -12.11
CA GLN A 136 -13.56 14.77 -13.01
C GLN A 136 -14.99 14.85 -12.45
N SER A 137 -15.32 14.09 -11.38
CA SER A 137 -16.56 14.24 -10.59
C SER A 137 -16.31 14.93 -9.25
N LYS A 138 -16.00 16.23 -9.29
CA LYS A 138 -15.64 17.06 -8.10
C LYS A 138 -16.66 17.04 -6.94
N SER A 139 -17.91 16.58 -7.14
CA SER A 139 -18.96 16.65 -6.12
C SER A 139 -19.18 15.37 -5.33
N ALA A 140 -19.07 14.18 -5.93
CA ALA A 140 -19.51 12.93 -5.28
C ALA A 140 -18.50 12.43 -4.23
N ILE A 141 -17.22 12.38 -4.59
CA ILE A 141 -16.16 11.86 -3.71
C ILE A 141 -15.87 12.84 -2.56
N ALA A 142 -15.87 14.15 -2.82
CA ALA A 142 -15.65 15.15 -1.79
C ALA A 142 -16.78 15.16 -0.73
N SER A 143 -18.04 15.07 -1.18
CA SER A 143 -19.20 14.96 -0.28
C SER A 143 -19.20 13.67 0.53
N PHE A 144 -18.71 12.59 -0.07
CA PHE A 144 -18.59 11.27 0.52
C PHE A 144 -17.46 11.17 1.55
N MET A 145 -16.36 11.90 1.35
CA MET A 145 -15.30 12.04 2.36
C MET A 145 -15.74 12.96 3.51
N LYS A 146 -16.46 14.05 3.20
CA LYS A 146 -16.98 15.00 4.21
C LYS A 146 -17.97 14.36 5.18
N LYS A 147 -18.98 13.63 4.68
CA LYS A 147 -19.95 12.88 5.51
C LYS A 147 -19.32 11.77 6.36
N ARG A 148 -18.04 11.42 6.11
CA ARG A 148 -17.33 10.33 6.81
C ARG A 148 -16.38 10.79 7.89
N LYS A 149 -15.89 12.03 7.83
CA LYS A 149 -15.23 12.69 8.98
C LYS A 149 -16.18 12.70 10.19
N GLU A 150 -17.49 12.66 9.93
CA GLU A 150 -18.57 12.68 10.94
C GLU A 150 -18.97 11.27 11.48
N ALA A 151 -18.56 10.15 10.84
CA ALA A 151 -19.16 8.83 11.08
C ALA A 151 -18.23 7.74 11.67
N GLY A 152 -17.02 8.09 12.12
CA GLY A 152 -16.20 7.21 12.98
C GLY A 152 -15.86 5.81 12.42
N GLY A 153 -15.38 5.71 11.18
CA GLY A 153 -14.77 4.48 10.63
C GLY A 153 -15.73 3.38 10.16
N ALA A 154 -16.88 3.17 10.80
CA ALA A 154 -17.82 2.07 10.44
C ALA A 154 -18.43 2.21 9.04
N GLY A 155 -18.76 3.43 8.60
CA GLY A 155 -19.28 3.67 7.24
C GLY A 155 -18.23 3.58 6.13
N PHE A 156 -16.96 3.36 6.48
CA PHE A 156 -15.82 3.40 5.56
C PHE A 156 -15.74 2.11 4.70
N GLN A 157 -16.01 0.94 5.26
CA GLN A 157 -15.97 -0.31 4.49
C GLN A 157 -17.02 -0.33 3.37
N ASP A 158 -18.26 0.05 3.69
CA ASP A 158 -19.35 0.21 2.71
C ASP A 158 -19.04 1.24 1.64
N ALA A 159 -18.27 2.27 2.01
CA ALA A 159 -17.75 3.27 1.09
C ALA A 159 -16.97 2.63 -0.04
N MET A 160 -16.07 1.77 0.38
CA MET A 160 -15.00 1.31 -0.46
C MET A 160 -15.48 0.12 -1.28
N LEU A 161 -16.41 -0.67 -0.72
CA LEU A 161 -17.20 -1.62 -1.49
C LEU A 161 -18.02 -0.90 -2.57
N LYS A 162 -18.65 0.24 -2.25
CA LYS A 162 -19.36 1.05 -3.25
C LYS A 162 -18.41 1.61 -4.31
N LEU A 163 -17.20 2.02 -3.93
CA LEU A 163 -16.15 2.49 -4.84
C LEU A 163 -15.65 1.35 -5.74
N LEU A 164 -15.41 0.16 -5.20
CA LEU A 164 -15.09 -1.05 -5.98
C LEU A 164 -16.19 -1.44 -6.95
N ASN A 165 -17.46 -1.36 -6.53
CA ASN A 165 -18.60 -1.68 -7.38
C ASN A 165 -18.80 -0.65 -8.50
N THR A 166 -18.35 0.60 -8.30
CA THR A 166 -18.52 1.69 -9.27
C THR A 166 -17.30 1.88 -10.18
N LEU A 167 -16.11 1.45 -9.78
CA LEU A 167 -14.89 1.55 -10.60
C LEU A 167 -15.05 0.90 -11.99
N PRO A 168 -15.58 -0.34 -12.15
CA PRO A 168 -15.74 -0.99 -13.46
C PRO A 168 -16.53 -0.17 -14.48
N THR A 169 -17.53 0.58 -14.02
CA THR A 169 -18.38 1.40 -14.90
C THR A 169 -17.65 2.65 -15.39
N VAL A 170 -16.62 3.11 -14.67
CA VAL A 170 -15.73 4.20 -15.10
C VAL A 170 -14.63 3.66 -16.02
N LEU A 171 -14.17 2.42 -15.81
CA LEU A 171 -13.05 1.85 -16.58
C LEU A 171 -13.35 1.72 -18.09
N LYS A 172 -14.61 1.50 -18.48
CA LYS A 172 -15.02 1.43 -19.90
C LYS A 172 -14.78 2.72 -20.68
N TYR A 173 -14.56 3.86 -20.00
CA TYR A 173 -14.31 5.15 -20.63
C TYR A 173 -12.83 5.57 -20.61
N LEU A 174 -11.95 4.75 -20.02
CA LEU A 174 -10.52 5.02 -19.97
C LEU A 174 -9.78 4.34 -21.12
N PRO A 175 -8.66 4.92 -21.60
CA PRO A 175 -7.73 4.23 -22.49
C PRO A 175 -7.30 2.88 -21.89
N VAL A 176 -7.02 1.90 -22.76
CA VAL A 176 -6.76 0.51 -22.36
C VAL A 176 -5.70 0.38 -21.26
N GLU A 177 -4.58 1.10 -21.40
CA GLU A 177 -3.47 1.09 -20.43
C GLU A 177 -3.92 1.61 -19.05
N LYS A 178 -4.60 2.77 -19.02
CA LYS A 178 -5.16 3.34 -17.77
C LYS A 178 -6.21 2.43 -17.13
N ALA A 179 -7.00 1.74 -17.96
CA ALA A 179 -7.98 0.76 -17.48
C ALA A 179 -7.32 -0.51 -16.92
N GLN A 180 -6.12 -0.88 -17.38
CA GLN A 180 -5.35 -2.00 -16.79
C GLN A 180 -4.77 -1.62 -15.44
N ASP A 181 -4.24 -0.40 -15.28
CA ASP A 181 -3.74 0.08 -13.98
C ASP A 181 -4.88 0.23 -12.96
N ALA A 182 -6.02 0.77 -13.38
CA ALA A 182 -7.18 0.87 -12.51
C ALA A 182 -7.73 -0.51 -12.11
N ARG A 183 -7.68 -1.51 -13.00
CA ARG A 183 -7.98 -2.92 -12.66
C ARG A 183 -7.00 -3.48 -11.65
N SER A 184 -5.71 -3.18 -11.80
CA SER A 184 -4.68 -3.61 -10.85
C SER A 184 -4.91 -2.98 -9.48
N PHE A 185 -5.32 -1.70 -9.41
CA PHE A 185 -5.73 -1.07 -8.14
C PHE A 185 -6.92 -1.79 -7.51
N MET A 186 -7.95 -2.11 -8.30
CA MET A 186 -9.11 -2.88 -7.80
C MET A 186 -8.70 -4.25 -7.25
N LEU A 187 -7.88 -5.00 -7.99
CA LEU A 187 -7.40 -6.31 -7.58
C LEU A 187 -6.56 -6.21 -6.30
N SER A 188 -5.68 -5.21 -6.24
CA SER A 188 -4.88 -4.91 -5.05
C SER A 188 -5.77 -4.69 -3.83
N PHE A 189 -6.89 -4.01 -4.03
CA PHE A 189 -7.82 -3.69 -2.97
C PHE A 189 -8.71 -4.87 -2.58
N GLN A 190 -9.06 -5.74 -3.52
CA GLN A 190 -9.75 -7.00 -3.23
C GLN A 190 -8.87 -7.93 -2.38
N TYR A 191 -7.59 -8.07 -2.71
CA TYR A 191 -6.65 -8.81 -1.86
C TYR A 191 -6.53 -8.20 -0.47
N TRP A 192 -6.45 -6.87 -0.39
CA TRP A 192 -6.41 -6.19 0.89
C TRP A 192 -7.65 -6.49 1.73
N LEU A 193 -8.87 -6.32 1.19
CA LEU A 193 -10.11 -6.63 1.90
C LEU A 193 -10.23 -8.09 2.35
N GLY A 194 -9.61 -9.02 1.63
CA GLY A 194 -9.53 -10.42 2.04
C GLY A 194 -8.74 -10.60 3.34
N GLY A 195 -7.72 -9.76 3.59
CA GLY A 195 -7.00 -9.63 4.86
C GLY A 195 -6.19 -10.86 5.31
N THR A 196 -6.31 -11.99 4.62
CA THR A 196 -5.57 -13.22 4.95
C THR A 196 -4.11 -13.14 4.50
N PRO A 197 -3.19 -13.87 5.14
CA PRO A 197 -1.80 -13.96 4.70
C PRO A 197 -1.67 -14.37 3.22
N ASP A 198 -2.50 -15.30 2.73
CA ASP A 198 -2.49 -15.71 1.32
C ASP A 198 -2.94 -14.58 0.38
N ASN A 199 -3.95 -13.81 0.75
CA ASN A 199 -4.36 -12.66 -0.06
C ASN A 199 -3.27 -11.59 -0.09
N LEU A 200 -2.66 -11.30 1.06
CA LEU A 200 -1.59 -10.30 1.14
C LEU A 200 -0.30 -10.79 0.46
N ARG A 201 -0.06 -12.10 0.42
CA ARG A 201 1.01 -12.69 -0.40
C ARG A 201 0.78 -12.41 -1.88
N ASN A 202 -0.42 -12.72 -2.38
CA ASN A 202 -0.77 -12.48 -3.79
C ASN A 202 -0.78 -10.98 -4.12
N PHE A 203 -1.16 -10.12 -3.17
CA PHE A 203 -1.02 -8.67 -3.29
C PHE A 203 0.43 -8.24 -3.50
N LEU A 204 1.36 -8.71 -2.66
CA LEU A 204 2.79 -8.39 -2.81
C LEU A 204 3.37 -8.94 -4.12
N LEU A 205 3.02 -10.17 -4.51
CA LEU A 205 3.45 -10.76 -5.79
C LEU A 205 2.93 -9.96 -6.99
N MET A 206 1.67 -9.54 -6.97
CA MET A 206 1.05 -8.75 -8.03
C MET A 206 1.75 -7.39 -8.17
N LEU A 207 2.06 -6.72 -7.06
CA LEU A 207 2.83 -5.47 -7.09
C LEU A 207 4.25 -5.67 -7.63
N ALA A 208 4.91 -6.75 -7.19
CA ALA A 208 6.25 -7.09 -7.66
C ALA A 208 6.26 -7.33 -9.18
N ASP A 209 5.35 -8.16 -9.69
CA ASP A 209 5.29 -8.55 -11.11
C ASP A 209 4.93 -7.40 -12.04
N LYS A 210 3.97 -6.56 -11.64
CA LYS A 210 3.42 -5.51 -12.52
C LYS A 210 4.16 -4.19 -12.44
N TYR A 211 4.71 -3.84 -11.26
CA TYR A 211 5.20 -2.50 -11.00
C TYR A 211 6.66 -2.45 -10.56
N VAL A 212 7.17 -3.47 -9.85
CA VAL A 212 8.56 -3.45 -9.37
C VAL A 212 9.54 -4.07 -10.35
N PHE A 213 9.15 -5.18 -10.98
CA PHE A 213 9.93 -5.94 -11.96
C PHE A 213 9.08 -6.24 -13.22
N PRO A 214 8.60 -5.21 -13.93
CA PRO A 214 7.70 -5.36 -15.07
C PRO A 214 8.31 -6.20 -16.20
N ARG A 215 7.44 -6.85 -17.00
CA ARG A 215 7.86 -7.65 -18.16
C ARG A 215 8.58 -6.76 -19.17
N GLY A 216 9.81 -7.14 -19.55
CA GLY A 216 10.62 -6.41 -20.53
C GLY A 216 11.80 -5.65 -19.95
N GLU A 217 11.94 -5.54 -18.63
CA GLU A 217 13.16 -5.04 -18.00
C GLU A 217 14.27 -6.11 -17.95
N SER A 218 15.50 -5.71 -18.26
CA SER A 218 16.69 -6.55 -18.14
C SER A 218 16.93 -6.92 -16.67
N GLY A 219 17.01 -8.22 -16.34
CA GLY A 219 17.26 -8.71 -14.98
C GLY A 219 16.00 -9.15 -14.22
N ARG A 220 14.87 -9.34 -14.90
CA ARG A 220 13.61 -9.78 -14.28
C ARG A 220 13.67 -11.20 -13.70
N PRO A 221 13.18 -11.43 -12.47
CA PRO A 221 12.93 -12.77 -11.91
C PRO A 221 11.73 -13.48 -12.59
N GLU A 222 11.76 -14.81 -12.71
CA GLU A 222 10.60 -15.62 -13.13
C GLU A 222 9.54 -15.68 -12.03
N LEU A 223 8.71 -14.65 -11.93
CA LEU A 223 7.62 -14.59 -10.94
C LEU A 223 6.44 -15.46 -11.39
N GLN A 224 6.08 -16.47 -10.61
CA GLN A 224 4.78 -17.15 -10.71
C GLN A 224 3.78 -16.35 -9.88
N VAL A 225 2.81 -15.71 -10.54
CA VAL A 225 1.70 -14.97 -9.92
C VAL A 225 0.44 -15.82 -9.94
#